data_AF-A0A0M3INZ7-F1
#
_entry.id   AF-A0A0M3INZ7-F1
#
_cell.length_a   1.000
_cell.length_b   1.000
_cell.length_c   1.000
_cell.angle_alpha   90.00
_cell.angle_beta   90.00
_cell.angle_gamma   90.00
#
_symmetry.space_group_name_H-M   'P 1'
#
loop_
_entity.id
_entity.type
_entity.pdbx_description
1 polymer ?
#
loop_
_entity_poly.entity_id
_entity_poly.type
_entity_poly.pdbx_seq_one_letter_code
_entity_poly.pdbx_strand_id
1 'polypeptide(L)'
;MWMQDQMLLQEELADNIASLITLFAGEQQSVLFIKCMLLSLSNEWHLVDRWRMDKFLMLMRRLLRALFKHLRAKKWRQSLVDKYMEAFKECAISADKSFCDGLKFHFASIFLDELDCAGGLEPQRVTKLLEPFAQLLADKHISNYLFDSILQEIFLTILHGYAEEKAAAIGCDDESMEEGASDDRLKFNYGEIGQMLFDIGKRPEVKSDRRKRLYKVSKKFKAAEAGEDPFRMATKAETKLNLKIPRTEIVNAVSRLLNDRAKDAMLRKKAKERKKAAKRMATKAETKLNLKIPRTEIVNAVSRLLSDRAKDAMLRKKAKERKKAAKRAEQTLAKDEHPEGIVETGITKKMKKTAEQTLAKDEHPEGIVETGVTKKMKKTFAKDGRSGRKFKGTLIKKPRKGMKQRKLKKMK
;
A
#
# COMPACT_ATOMS: atom_id res chain seq x y z
N MET A 1 -15.59 -18.24 -19.86
CA MET A 1 -15.03 -18.31 -18.48
C MET A 1 -16.08 -18.00 -17.41
N TRP A 2 -16.77 -16.85 -17.46
CA TRP A 2 -17.70 -16.41 -16.39
C TRP A 2 -18.78 -17.45 -16.02
N MET A 3 -19.49 -18.00 -17.01
CA MET A 3 -20.61 -18.94 -16.83
C MET A 3 -20.19 -20.38 -16.51
N GLN A 4 -18.89 -20.70 -16.51
CA GLN A 4 -18.42 -22.05 -16.23
C GLN A 4 -18.18 -22.20 -14.72
N ASP A 5 -18.94 -23.08 -14.08
CA ASP A 5 -18.89 -23.31 -12.63
C ASP A 5 -18.25 -24.66 -12.27
N GLN A 6 -18.10 -25.56 -13.24
CA GLN A 6 -17.43 -26.84 -13.02
C GLN A 6 -15.91 -26.70 -13.12
N MET A 7 -15.19 -27.07 -12.05
CA MET A 7 -13.74 -26.84 -11.90
C MET A 7 -12.93 -27.41 -13.07
N LEU A 8 -13.12 -28.67 -13.44
CA LEU A 8 -12.38 -29.30 -14.55
C LEU A 8 -12.65 -28.60 -15.89
N LEU A 9 -13.90 -28.20 -16.13
CA LEU A 9 -14.24 -27.49 -17.36
C LEU A 9 -13.74 -26.03 -17.35
N GLN A 10 -13.49 -25.42 -16.19
CA GLN A 10 -12.83 -24.12 -16.11
C GLN A 10 -11.38 -24.22 -16.55
N GLU A 11 -10.68 -25.27 -16.11
CA GLU A 11 -9.30 -25.55 -16.51
C GLU A 11 -9.20 -25.82 -18.01
N GLU A 12 -10.01 -26.75 -18.53
CA GLU A 12 -10.05 -27.07 -19.96
C GLU A 12 -10.40 -25.84 -20.80
N LEU A 13 -11.38 -25.03 -20.35
CA LEU A 13 -11.73 -23.79 -21.05
C LEU A 13 -10.60 -22.77 -21.02
N ALA A 14 -9.85 -22.65 -19.92
CA ALA A 14 -8.70 -21.75 -19.85
C ALA A 14 -7.59 -22.19 -20.80
N ASP A 15 -7.32 -23.50 -20.86
CA ASP A 15 -6.33 -24.07 -21.78
C ASP A 15 -6.76 -23.89 -23.25
N ASN A 16 -8.04 -24.08 -23.56
CA ASN A 16 -8.61 -23.82 -24.88
C ASN A 16 -8.53 -22.34 -25.29
N ILE A 17 -8.77 -21.40 -24.37
CA ILE A 17 -8.62 -19.97 -24.65
C ILE A 17 -7.13 -19.63 -24.87
N ALA A 18 -6.24 -20.20 -24.05
CA ALA A 18 -4.82 -19.91 -24.13
C ALA A 18 -4.18 -20.50 -25.40
N SER A 19 -4.65 -21.66 -25.88
CA SER A 19 -4.15 -22.30 -27.11
C SER A 19 -4.43 -21.48 -28.38
N LEU A 20 -5.42 -20.57 -28.36
CA LEU A 20 -5.73 -19.68 -29.48
C LEU A 20 -4.52 -18.86 -29.94
N ILE A 21 -3.54 -18.60 -29.06
CA ILE A 21 -2.31 -17.89 -29.42
C ILE A 21 -1.56 -18.53 -30.59
N THR A 22 -1.68 -19.85 -30.75
CA THR A 22 -0.99 -20.63 -31.80
C THR A 22 -1.73 -20.64 -33.15
N LEU A 23 -2.99 -20.21 -33.17
CA LEU A 23 -3.85 -20.30 -34.37
C LEU A 23 -3.74 -19.07 -35.29
N PHE A 24 -3.11 -18.00 -34.83
CA PHE A 24 -2.99 -16.77 -35.62
C PHE A 24 -1.96 -16.92 -36.75
N ALA A 25 -2.32 -16.46 -37.95
CA ALA A 25 -1.41 -16.48 -39.10
C ALA A 25 -0.25 -15.50 -38.95
N GLY A 26 -0.48 -14.36 -38.28
CA GLY A 26 0.53 -13.33 -38.05
C GLY A 26 0.93 -13.21 -36.59
N GLU A 27 2.24 -13.12 -36.31
CA GLU A 27 2.76 -12.92 -34.95
C GLU A 27 2.33 -11.57 -34.33
N GLN A 28 1.98 -10.57 -35.13
CA GLN A 28 1.43 -9.32 -34.59
C GLN A 28 0.03 -9.50 -34.01
N GLN A 29 -0.76 -10.40 -34.59
CA GLN A 29 -2.12 -10.70 -34.12
C GLN A 29 -2.06 -11.48 -32.81
N SER A 30 -1.09 -12.40 -32.66
CA SER A 30 -0.89 -13.13 -31.40
C SER A 30 -0.41 -12.20 -30.27
N VAL A 31 0.46 -11.22 -30.56
CA VAL A 31 0.84 -10.17 -29.59
C VAL A 31 -0.37 -9.32 -29.21
N LEU A 32 -1.15 -8.87 -30.18
CA LEU A 32 -2.37 -8.09 -29.94
C LEU A 32 -3.40 -8.87 -29.13
N PHE A 33 -3.57 -10.16 -29.41
CA PHE A 33 -4.45 -11.05 -28.65
C PHE A 33 -4.07 -11.06 -27.16
N ILE A 34 -2.80 -11.29 -26.83
CA ILE A 34 -2.34 -11.29 -25.43
C ILE A 34 -2.53 -9.92 -24.77
N LYS A 35 -2.16 -8.84 -25.47
CA LYS A 35 -2.37 -7.47 -24.97
C LYS A 35 -3.84 -7.20 -24.65
N CYS A 36 -4.73 -7.49 -25.60
CA CYS A 36 -6.17 -7.31 -25.43
C CYS A 36 -6.72 -8.19 -24.30
N MET A 37 -6.29 -9.45 -24.18
CA MET A 37 -6.71 -10.32 -23.09
C MET A 37 -6.34 -9.77 -21.71
N LEU A 38 -5.12 -9.25 -21.55
CA LEU A 38 -4.69 -8.62 -20.30
C LEU A 38 -5.49 -7.34 -20.00
N LEU A 39 -5.70 -6.49 -21.00
CA LEU A 39 -6.50 -5.27 -20.85
C LEU A 39 -7.96 -5.57 -20.51
N SER A 40 -8.57 -6.55 -21.19
CA SER A 40 -9.94 -7.00 -20.90
C SER A 40 -10.06 -7.54 -19.48
N LEU A 41 -9.09 -8.35 -19.02
CA LEU A 41 -9.07 -8.83 -17.64
C LEU A 41 -8.95 -7.67 -16.64
N SER A 42 -8.13 -6.67 -16.93
CA SER A 42 -7.96 -5.49 -16.08
C SER A 42 -9.21 -4.64 -15.98
N ASN A 43 -9.84 -4.32 -17.12
CA ASN A 43 -11.03 -3.47 -17.16
C ASN A 43 -12.21 -4.10 -16.42
N GLU A 44 -12.38 -5.42 -16.55
CA GLU A 44 -13.47 -6.16 -15.91
C GLU A 44 -13.13 -6.60 -14.48
N TRP A 45 -11.88 -6.42 -14.01
CA TRP A 45 -11.41 -6.98 -12.73
C TRP A 45 -12.25 -6.54 -11.54
N HIS A 46 -12.68 -5.27 -11.54
CA HIS A 46 -13.48 -4.70 -10.45
C HIS A 46 -14.92 -5.26 -10.39
N LEU A 47 -15.39 -5.89 -11.46
CA LEU A 47 -16.72 -6.48 -11.56
C LEU A 47 -16.72 -7.97 -11.20
N VAL A 48 -15.54 -8.60 -11.10
CA VAL A 48 -15.39 -9.99 -10.70
C VAL A 48 -15.65 -10.12 -9.21
N ASP A 49 -16.63 -10.94 -8.84
CA ASP A 49 -16.90 -11.26 -7.44
C ASP A 49 -15.84 -12.19 -6.85
N ARG A 50 -15.69 -12.14 -5.52
CA ARG A 50 -14.68 -12.90 -4.77
C ARG A 50 -14.68 -14.40 -5.05
N TRP A 51 -15.84 -15.01 -5.30
CA TRP A 51 -15.96 -16.45 -5.54
C TRP A 51 -15.54 -16.87 -6.96
N ARG A 52 -15.46 -15.91 -7.89
CA ARG A 52 -15.06 -16.13 -9.27
C ARG A 52 -13.63 -15.70 -9.56
N MET A 53 -12.94 -15.04 -8.62
CA MET A 53 -11.58 -14.54 -8.83
C MET A 53 -10.60 -15.64 -9.25
N ASP A 54 -10.60 -16.79 -8.58
CA ASP A 54 -9.58 -17.81 -8.75
C ASP A 54 -9.50 -18.34 -10.20
N LYS A 55 -10.64 -18.51 -10.87
CA LYS A 55 -10.65 -18.97 -12.28
C LYS A 55 -10.10 -17.92 -13.25
N PHE A 56 -10.24 -16.62 -12.95
CA PHE A 56 -9.64 -15.56 -13.78
C PHE A 56 -8.14 -15.41 -13.50
N LEU A 57 -7.70 -15.60 -12.26
CA LEU A 57 -6.27 -15.68 -11.93
C LEU A 57 -5.60 -16.88 -12.61
N MET A 58 -6.28 -18.04 -12.62
CA MET A 58 -5.87 -19.23 -13.35
C MET A 58 -5.82 -18.97 -14.86
N LEU A 59 -6.82 -18.29 -15.43
CA LEU A 59 -6.82 -17.93 -16.85
C LEU A 59 -5.59 -17.09 -17.22
N MET A 60 -5.24 -16.09 -16.41
CA MET A 60 -4.01 -15.31 -16.62
C MET A 60 -2.75 -16.20 -16.58
N ARG A 61 -2.70 -17.17 -15.66
CA ARG A 61 -1.61 -18.14 -15.57
C ARG A 61 -1.52 -19.03 -16.82
N ARG A 62 -2.64 -19.56 -17.30
CA ARG A 62 -2.68 -20.39 -18.54
C ARG A 62 -2.30 -19.59 -19.78
N LEU A 63 -2.74 -18.33 -19.88
CA LEU A 63 -2.34 -17.43 -20.97
C LEU A 63 -0.82 -17.21 -20.98
N LEU A 64 -0.22 -16.92 -19.83
CA LEU A 64 1.23 -16.71 -19.74
C LEU A 64 2.01 -17.99 -20.07
N ARG A 65 1.53 -19.15 -19.59
CA ARG A 65 2.10 -20.46 -19.93
C ARG A 65 2.08 -20.75 -21.42
N ALA A 66 0.93 -20.58 -22.07
CA ALA A 66 0.79 -20.81 -23.50
C ALA A 66 1.66 -19.86 -24.31
N LEU A 67 1.78 -18.60 -23.87
CA LEU A 67 2.69 -17.63 -24.47
C LEU A 67 4.16 -18.08 -24.39
N PHE A 68 4.65 -18.47 -23.22
CA PHE A 68 6.06 -18.88 -23.11
C PHE A 68 6.34 -20.18 -23.84
N LYS A 69 5.38 -21.11 -23.88
CA LYS A 69 5.47 -22.31 -24.76
C LYS A 69 5.53 -21.92 -26.24
N HIS A 70 4.74 -20.95 -26.69
CA HIS A 70 4.79 -20.42 -28.06
C HIS A 70 6.15 -19.78 -28.37
N LEU A 71 6.69 -18.99 -27.44
CA LEU A 71 8.03 -18.39 -27.58
C LEU A 71 9.14 -19.45 -27.63
N ARG A 72 9.04 -20.51 -26.81
CA ARG A 72 9.96 -21.65 -26.87
C ARG A 72 9.89 -22.36 -28.22
N ALA A 73 8.70 -22.62 -28.75
CA ALA A 73 8.52 -23.22 -30.07
C ALA A 73 9.15 -22.36 -31.18
N LYS A 74 9.18 -21.04 -31.00
CA LYS A 74 9.83 -20.06 -31.90
C LYS A 74 11.29 -19.77 -31.52
N LYS A 75 11.91 -20.61 -30.68
CA LYS A 75 13.31 -20.52 -30.23
C LYS A 75 13.69 -19.17 -29.61
N TRP A 76 12.75 -18.53 -28.90
CA TRP A 76 12.99 -17.25 -28.21
C TRP A 76 13.53 -16.15 -29.14
N ARG A 77 12.98 -16.03 -30.35
CA ARG A 77 13.37 -15.00 -31.31
C ARG A 77 13.25 -13.61 -30.69
N GLN A 78 14.36 -12.87 -30.58
CA GLN A 78 14.43 -11.58 -29.87
C GLN A 78 13.38 -10.58 -30.35
N SER A 79 13.21 -10.42 -31.67
CA SER A 79 12.22 -9.52 -32.27
C SER A 79 10.78 -9.81 -31.86
N LEU A 80 10.47 -11.05 -31.47
CA LEU A 80 9.14 -11.45 -31.00
C LEU A 80 9.02 -11.23 -29.50
N VAL A 81 10.05 -11.62 -28.73
CA VAL A 81 10.14 -11.37 -27.30
C VAL A 81 9.99 -9.88 -26.98
N ASP A 82 10.67 -9.01 -27.73
CA ASP A 82 10.62 -7.57 -27.53
C ASP A 82 9.19 -7.02 -27.70
N LYS A 83 8.44 -7.51 -28.68
CA LYS A 83 7.03 -7.10 -28.91
C LYS A 83 6.10 -7.51 -27.77
N TYR A 84 6.26 -8.73 -27.27
CA TYR A 84 5.48 -9.17 -26.10
C TYR A 84 5.89 -8.40 -24.85
N MET A 85 7.18 -8.10 -24.71
CA MET A 85 7.66 -7.34 -23.56
C MET A 85 7.18 -5.89 -23.60
N GLU A 86 7.09 -5.27 -24.77
CA GLU A 86 6.46 -3.97 -24.97
C GLU A 86 4.98 -4.01 -24.59
N ALA A 87 4.23 -5.03 -25.03
CA ALA A 87 2.85 -5.23 -24.60
C ALA A 87 2.71 -5.38 -23.07
N PHE A 88 3.66 -6.04 -22.41
CA PHE A 88 3.68 -6.16 -20.95
C PHE A 88 3.99 -4.86 -20.24
N LYS A 89 4.92 -4.04 -20.77
CA LYS A 89 5.25 -2.70 -20.24
C LYS A 89 4.07 -1.74 -20.30
N GLU A 90 3.23 -1.87 -21.32
CA GLU A 90 1.99 -1.07 -21.43
C GLU A 90 0.86 -1.58 -20.52
N CYS A 91 0.95 -2.82 -20.02
CA CYS A 91 -0.09 -3.47 -19.23
C CYS A 91 0.39 -3.78 -17.80
N ALA A 92 0.80 -5.03 -17.55
CA ALA A 92 1.06 -5.55 -16.21
C ALA A 92 2.37 -5.05 -15.56
N ILE A 93 3.36 -4.66 -16.37
CA ILE A 93 4.67 -4.15 -15.91
C ILE A 93 4.69 -2.62 -16.05
N SER A 94 3.68 -1.96 -15.51
CA SER A 94 3.53 -0.51 -15.56
C SER A 94 3.23 0.10 -14.18
N ALA A 95 3.69 1.33 -13.96
CA ALA A 95 3.29 2.14 -12.81
C ALA A 95 1.94 2.85 -13.02
N ASP A 96 1.37 2.74 -14.22
CA ASP A 96 0.12 3.40 -14.59
C ASP A 96 -1.06 2.80 -13.82
N LYS A 97 -1.97 3.65 -13.35
CA LYS A 97 -3.16 3.25 -12.59
C LYS A 97 -4.30 2.75 -13.50
N SER A 98 -4.17 2.89 -14.81
CA SER A 98 -5.13 2.35 -15.78
C SER A 98 -5.26 0.82 -15.68
N PHE A 99 -4.14 0.14 -15.41
CA PHE A 99 -4.11 -1.30 -15.20
C PHE A 99 -4.31 -1.66 -13.73
N CYS A 100 -5.15 -2.66 -13.46
CA CYS A 100 -5.52 -3.03 -12.11
C CYS A 100 -4.33 -3.59 -11.30
N ASP A 101 -4.03 -2.97 -10.15
CA ASP A 101 -2.92 -3.38 -9.28
C ASP A 101 -3.02 -4.84 -8.82
N GLY A 102 -4.23 -5.35 -8.58
CA GLY A 102 -4.47 -6.76 -8.22
C GLY A 102 -3.88 -7.74 -9.22
N LEU A 103 -4.04 -7.43 -10.51
CA LEU A 103 -3.48 -8.23 -11.59
C LEU A 103 -1.98 -8.02 -11.76
N LYS A 104 -1.42 -6.85 -11.43
CA LYS A 104 0.04 -6.64 -11.45
C LYS A 104 0.75 -7.51 -10.41
N PHE A 105 0.18 -7.59 -9.20
CA PHE A 105 0.69 -8.46 -8.15
C PHE A 105 0.68 -9.92 -8.59
N HIS A 106 -0.46 -10.39 -9.11
CA HIS A 106 -0.57 -11.75 -9.61
C HIS A 106 0.36 -12.02 -10.79
N PHE A 107 0.48 -11.08 -11.73
CA PHE A 107 1.39 -11.23 -12.86
C PHE A 107 2.85 -11.36 -12.40
N ALA A 108 3.29 -10.57 -11.43
CA ALA A 108 4.63 -10.66 -10.87
C ALA A 108 4.88 -12.01 -10.16
N SER A 109 3.89 -12.54 -9.41
CA SER A 109 4.05 -13.81 -8.69
C SER A 109 4.10 -15.03 -9.62
N ILE A 110 3.36 -15.03 -10.73
CA ILE A 110 3.36 -16.16 -11.67
C ILE A 110 4.49 -16.08 -12.72
N PHE A 111 5.12 -14.91 -12.91
CA PHE A 111 6.03 -14.68 -14.04
C PHE A 111 7.19 -15.66 -14.07
N LEU A 112 7.86 -15.86 -12.93
CA LEU A 112 9.01 -16.76 -12.82
C LEU A 112 8.60 -18.23 -12.93
N ASP A 113 7.51 -18.63 -12.27
CA ASP A 113 7.00 -20.00 -12.31
C ASP A 113 6.73 -20.45 -13.76
N GLU A 114 6.04 -19.59 -14.52
CA GLU A 114 5.68 -19.92 -15.90
C GLU A 114 6.89 -19.87 -16.84
N LEU A 115 7.88 -19.03 -16.54
CA LEU A 115 9.14 -18.96 -17.28
C LEU A 115 9.98 -20.23 -17.07
N ASP A 116 10.07 -20.71 -15.83
CA ASP A 116 10.76 -21.95 -15.47
C ASP A 116 10.05 -23.17 -16.09
N CYS A 117 8.71 -23.19 -16.06
CA CYS A 117 7.92 -24.22 -16.76
C CYS A 117 8.17 -24.27 -18.27
N ALA A 118 8.50 -23.12 -18.88
CA ALA A 118 8.80 -23.06 -20.31
C ALA A 118 10.23 -23.53 -20.60
N GLY A 119 11.22 -23.11 -19.81
CA GLY A 119 12.62 -23.53 -19.96
C GLY A 119 13.27 -23.14 -21.31
N GLY A 120 14.47 -23.67 -21.55
CA GLY A 120 15.21 -23.46 -22.81
C GLY A 120 15.75 -22.03 -23.00
N LEU A 121 16.03 -21.33 -21.90
CA LEU A 121 16.58 -19.98 -21.89
C LEU A 121 18.01 -19.98 -21.34
N GLU A 122 18.86 -19.20 -21.98
CA GLU A 122 20.19 -18.89 -21.44
C GLU A 122 20.09 -17.84 -20.32
N PRO A 123 20.96 -17.89 -19.31
CA PRO A 123 20.94 -16.97 -18.17
C PRO A 123 20.91 -15.49 -18.56
N GLN A 124 21.67 -15.10 -19.59
CA GLN A 124 21.74 -13.72 -20.08
C GLN A 124 20.41 -13.25 -20.67
N ARG A 125 19.66 -14.16 -21.32
CA ARG A 125 18.34 -13.85 -21.85
C ARG A 125 17.31 -13.71 -20.74
N VAL A 126 17.44 -14.51 -19.68
CA VAL A 126 16.60 -14.35 -18.47
C VAL A 126 16.83 -12.98 -17.85
N THR A 127 18.08 -12.54 -17.69
CA THR A 127 18.39 -11.19 -17.18
C THR A 127 17.68 -10.10 -18.00
N LYS A 128 17.68 -10.20 -19.34
CA LYS A 128 16.97 -9.26 -20.23
C LYS A 128 15.45 -9.28 -20.03
N LEU A 129 14.86 -10.44 -19.76
CA LEU A 129 13.43 -10.55 -19.46
C LEU A 129 13.05 -9.94 -18.10
N LEU A 130 14.00 -9.90 -17.15
CA LEU A 130 13.81 -9.26 -15.83
C LEU A 130 14.04 -7.75 -15.85
N GLU A 131 14.75 -7.23 -16.86
CA GLU A 131 15.06 -5.81 -16.99
C GLU A 131 13.83 -4.88 -16.86
N PRO A 132 12.67 -5.16 -17.49
CA PRO A 132 11.49 -4.31 -17.37
C PRO A 132 10.96 -4.20 -15.93
N PHE A 133 10.99 -5.29 -15.16
CA PHE A 133 10.64 -5.25 -13.75
C PHE A 133 11.64 -4.44 -12.94
N ALA A 134 12.91 -4.55 -13.28
CA ALA A 134 13.97 -3.77 -12.65
C ALA A 134 13.80 -2.27 -12.96
N GLN A 135 13.52 -1.92 -14.21
CA GLN A 135 13.20 -0.55 -14.64
C GLN A 135 11.97 0.00 -13.92
N LEU A 136 10.93 -0.83 -13.70
CA LEU A 136 9.74 -0.44 -12.95
C LEU A 136 10.05 -0.10 -11.48
N LEU A 137 11.04 -0.75 -10.85
CA LEU A 137 11.51 -0.39 -9.50
C LEU A 137 12.19 0.99 -9.44
N ALA A 138 12.67 1.49 -10.58
CA ALA A 138 13.27 2.82 -10.68
C ALA A 138 12.22 3.95 -10.68
N ASP A 139 10.98 3.64 -11.06
CA ASP A 139 9.93 4.63 -11.21
C ASP A 139 9.60 5.30 -9.87
N LYS A 140 9.44 6.62 -9.90
CA LYS A 140 9.03 7.42 -8.74
C LYS A 140 7.57 7.18 -8.37
N HIS A 141 6.71 6.90 -9.36
CA HIS A 141 5.26 6.84 -9.23
C HIS A 141 4.74 5.47 -8.80
N ILE A 142 5.58 4.44 -8.82
CA ILE A 142 5.21 3.09 -8.34
C ILE A 142 4.72 3.12 -6.88
N SER A 143 3.64 2.38 -6.61
CA SER A 143 3.13 2.16 -5.26
C SER A 143 4.15 1.41 -4.40
N ASN A 144 4.21 1.70 -3.10
CA ASN A 144 5.10 0.97 -2.18
C ASN A 144 4.76 -0.52 -2.12
N TYR A 145 3.48 -0.88 -2.20
CA TYR A 145 3.04 -2.27 -2.21
C TYR A 145 3.54 -3.01 -3.46
N LEU A 146 3.42 -2.39 -4.64
CA LEU A 146 3.88 -2.97 -5.91
C LEU A 146 5.40 -3.09 -5.94
N PHE A 147 6.12 -2.09 -5.43
CA PHE A 147 7.57 -2.17 -5.23
C PHE A 147 7.96 -3.36 -4.34
N ASP A 148 7.23 -3.57 -3.23
CA ASP A 148 7.49 -4.66 -2.29
C ASP A 148 7.23 -6.01 -2.95
N SER A 149 6.08 -6.16 -3.60
CA SER A 149 5.71 -7.40 -4.27
C SER A 149 6.70 -7.75 -5.38
N ILE A 150 7.04 -6.84 -6.29
CA ILE A 150 8.02 -7.12 -7.36
C ILE A 150 9.39 -7.53 -6.77
N LEU A 151 9.83 -6.84 -5.72
CA LEU A 151 11.10 -7.15 -5.06
C LEU A 151 11.07 -8.53 -4.39
N GLN A 152 9.94 -8.93 -3.80
CA GLN A 152 9.75 -10.25 -3.20
C GLN A 152 9.61 -11.34 -4.26
N GLU A 153 8.56 -11.25 -5.07
CA GLU A 153 8.11 -12.29 -6.01
C GLU A 153 9.13 -12.58 -7.12
N ILE A 154 9.89 -11.57 -7.54
CA ILE A 154 10.87 -11.74 -8.63
C ILE A 154 12.27 -11.91 -8.04
N PHE A 155 12.78 -10.88 -7.38
CA PHE A 155 14.20 -10.85 -7.03
C PHE A 155 14.55 -11.69 -5.79
N LEU A 156 13.71 -11.69 -4.75
CA LEU A 156 13.98 -12.52 -3.57
C LEU A 156 13.63 -13.99 -3.82
N THR A 157 12.62 -14.31 -4.61
CA THR A 157 12.32 -15.69 -5.02
C THR A 157 13.52 -16.35 -5.71
N ILE A 158 14.21 -15.65 -6.61
CA ILE A 158 15.45 -16.15 -7.24
C ILE A 158 16.53 -16.45 -6.20
N LEU A 159 16.69 -15.58 -5.20
CA LEU A 159 17.67 -15.79 -4.13
C LEU A 159 17.28 -16.92 -3.18
N HIS A 160 15.98 -17.10 -2.91
CA HIS A 160 15.47 -18.20 -2.10
C HIS A 160 15.73 -19.55 -2.78
N GLY A 161 15.45 -19.66 -4.09
CA GLY A 161 15.79 -20.86 -4.85
C GLY A 161 17.29 -21.22 -4.81
N TYR A 162 18.17 -20.20 -4.93
CA TYR A 162 19.62 -20.41 -4.76
C TYR A 162 19.99 -20.90 -3.36
N ALA A 163 19.40 -20.31 -2.32
CA ALA A 163 19.68 -20.69 -0.94
C ALA A 163 19.19 -22.12 -0.63
N GLU A 164 18.05 -22.52 -1.18
CA GLU A 164 17.49 -23.87 -1.06
C GLU A 164 18.38 -24.90 -1.76
N GLU A 165 18.83 -24.64 -2.99
CA GLU A 165 19.76 -25.51 -3.73
C GLU A 165 21.07 -25.71 -2.96
N LYS A 166 21.62 -24.62 -2.41
CA LYS A 166 22.83 -24.67 -1.61
C LYS A 166 22.62 -25.40 -0.28
N ALA A 167 21.48 -25.20 0.38
CA ALA A 167 21.16 -25.90 1.63
C ALA A 167 20.98 -27.41 1.39
N ALA A 168 20.35 -27.79 0.27
CA ALA A 168 20.25 -29.19 -0.15
C ALA A 168 21.63 -29.81 -0.42
N ALA A 169 22.55 -29.07 -1.04
CA ALA A 169 23.92 -29.53 -1.27
C ALA A 169 24.73 -29.73 0.04
N ILE A 170 24.41 -29.00 1.11
CA ILE A 170 25.06 -29.14 2.43
C ILE A 170 24.38 -30.24 3.27
N GLY A 171 23.09 -30.50 3.03
CA GLY A 171 22.27 -31.42 3.83
C GLY A 171 22.21 -32.87 3.34
N CYS A 172 22.86 -33.21 2.22
CA CYS A 172 22.75 -34.55 1.63
C CYS A 172 23.98 -35.42 1.92
N ASP A 173 23.91 -36.12 3.06
CA ASP A 173 24.55 -37.42 3.36
C ASP A 173 23.45 -38.49 3.61
N ASP A 174 22.19 -38.21 3.24
CA ASP A 174 21.04 -39.09 3.49
C ASP A 174 20.11 -39.13 2.26
N GLU A 175 19.99 -40.33 1.67
CA GLU A 175 19.22 -40.60 0.47
C GLU A 175 17.72 -40.38 0.69
N SER A 176 17.12 -39.39 0.03
CA SER A 176 15.71 -39.49 -0.37
C SER A 176 15.30 -38.54 -1.50
N MET A 177 14.82 -39.17 -2.58
CA MET A 177 13.98 -38.63 -3.66
C MET A 177 14.56 -37.52 -4.53
N GLU A 178 15.41 -37.96 -5.46
CA GLU A 178 15.54 -37.34 -6.78
C GLU A 178 14.29 -37.64 -7.63
N GLU A 179 13.14 -37.03 -7.28
CA GLU A 179 11.98 -37.04 -8.18
C GLU A 179 12.15 -35.95 -9.25
N GLY A 180 12.76 -36.35 -10.37
CA GLY A 180 12.50 -35.76 -11.69
C GLY A 180 12.88 -34.30 -11.87
N ALA A 181 14.08 -33.90 -11.44
CA ALA A 181 14.66 -32.61 -11.84
C ALA A 181 14.86 -32.61 -13.36
N SER A 182 13.91 -32.01 -14.08
CA SER A 182 14.09 -31.70 -15.49
C SER A 182 15.39 -30.91 -15.65
N ASP A 183 16.30 -31.41 -16.48
CA ASP A 183 17.59 -30.80 -16.87
C ASP A 183 17.46 -29.36 -17.45
N ASP A 184 16.22 -28.88 -17.62
CA ASP A 184 15.83 -27.58 -18.17
C ASP A 184 15.53 -26.49 -17.10
N ARG A 185 15.88 -26.69 -15.82
CA ARG A 185 15.67 -25.66 -14.78
C ARG A 185 16.32 -24.32 -15.15
N LEU A 186 15.63 -23.22 -14.87
CA LEU A 186 16.08 -21.88 -15.22
C LEU A 186 17.37 -21.50 -14.46
N LYS A 187 18.43 -21.20 -15.21
CA LYS A 187 19.71 -20.75 -14.66
C LYS A 187 19.78 -19.22 -14.66
N PHE A 188 20.32 -18.64 -13.59
CA PHE A 188 20.40 -17.19 -13.42
C PHE A 188 21.85 -16.70 -13.33
N ASN A 189 22.14 -15.55 -13.94
CA ASN A 189 23.40 -14.84 -13.72
C ASN A 189 23.24 -13.88 -12.54
N TYR A 190 23.60 -14.34 -11.33
CA TYR A 190 23.46 -13.54 -10.10
C TYR A 190 24.29 -12.25 -10.13
N GLY A 191 25.45 -12.25 -10.79
CA GLY A 191 26.32 -11.08 -10.93
C GLY A 191 25.68 -9.99 -11.78
N GLU A 192 25.17 -10.34 -12.97
CA GLU A 192 24.46 -9.41 -13.85
C GLU A 192 23.19 -8.84 -13.18
N ILE A 193 22.40 -9.68 -12.52
CA ILE A 193 21.18 -9.24 -11.81
C ILE A 193 21.55 -8.29 -10.65
N GLY A 194 22.61 -8.62 -9.91
CA GLY A 194 23.11 -7.78 -8.82
C GLY A 194 23.60 -6.41 -9.30
N GLN A 195 24.33 -6.36 -10.42
CA GLN A 195 24.78 -5.12 -11.06
C GLN A 195 23.61 -4.29 -11.59
N MET A 196 22.67 -4.92 -12.30
CA MET A 196 21.45 -4.28 -12.81
C MET A 196 20.67 -3.58 -11.68
N LEU A 197 20.42 -4.27 -10.57
CA LEU A 197 19.72 -3.68 -9.41
C LEU A 197 20.52 -2.54 -8.75
N PHE A 198 21.86 -2.65 -8.74
CA PHE A 198 22.73 -1.60 -8.22
C PHE A 198 22.67 -0.34 -9.09
N ASP A 199 22.75 -0.49 -10.40
CA ASP A 199 22.68 0.61 -11.36
C ASP A 199 21.33 1.32 -11.32
N ILE A 200 20.25 0.56 -11.16
CA ILE A 200 18.92 1.13 -10.93
C ILE A 200 18.88 1.90 -9.60
N GLY A 201 19.49 1.39 -8.54
CA GLY A 201 19.59 2.10 -7.26
C GLY A 201 20.37 3.42 -7.34
N LYS A 202 21.32 3.53 -8.29
CA LYS A 202 22.12 4.74 -8.51
C LYS A 202 21.32 5.88 -9.16
N ARG A 203 20.25 5.56 -9.87
CA ARG A 203 19.40 6.53 -10.57
C ARG A 203 18.81 7.57 -9.58
N PRO A 204 18.87 8.88 -9.90
CA PRO A 204 18.44 9.94 -8.97
C PRO A 204 16.92 9.95 -8.73
N GLU A 205 16.13 9.34 -9.62
CA GLU A 205 14.66 9.27 -9.55
C GLU A 205 14.17 8.42 -8.37
N VAL A 206 15.00 7.50 -7.87
CA VAL A 206 14.62 6.53 -6.84
C VAL A 206 14.58 7.17 -5.46
N LYS A 207 13.51 6.94 -4.70
CA LYS A 207 13.39 7.41 -3.30
C LYS A 207 14.48 6.80 -2.42
N SER A 208 14.98 7.55 -1.43
CA SER A 208 16.07 7.12 -0.54
C SER A 208 15.82 5.79 0.14
N ASP A 209 14.59 5.53 0.58
CA ASP A 209 14.24 4.29 1.29
C ASP A 209 14.20 3.08 0.36
N ARG A 210 13.78 3.28 -0.90
CA ARG A 210 13.81 2.26 -1.95
C ARG A 210 15.26 1.95 -2.36
N ARG A 211 16.10 2.98 -2.52
CA ARG A 211 17.54 2.80 -2.79
C ARG A 211 18.24 1.91 -1.77
N LYS A 212 18.01 2.16 -0.46
CA LYS A 212 18.56 1.32 0.62
C LYS A 212 18.17 -0.15 0.46
N ARG A 213 16.94 -0.43 0.04
CA ARG A 213 16.43 -1.80 -0.15
C ARG A 213 17.00 -2.44 -1.41
N LEU A 214 17.06 -1.72 -2.53
CA LEU A 214 17.72 -2.18 -3.75
C LEU A 214 19.19 -2.52 -3.49
N TYR A 215 19.92 -1.65 -2.77
CA TYR A 215 21.30 -1.93 -2.39
C TYR A 215 21.42 -3.16 -1.49
N LYS A 216 20.51 -3.34 -0.52
CA LYS A 216 20.48 -4.55 0.31
C LYS A 216 20.28 -5.81 -0.52
N VAL A 217 19.37 -5.80 -1.49
CA VAL A 217 19.14 -6.94 -2.39
C VAL A 217 20.33 -7.16 -3.33
N SER A 218 20.88 -6.10 -3.94
CA SER A 218 22.08 -6.21 -4.79
C SER A 218 23.27 -6.82 -4.04
N LYS A 219 23.44 -6.50 -2.75
CA LYS A 219 24.47 -7.10 -1.89
C LYS A 219 24.23 -8.60 -1.69
N LYS A 220 22.97 -9.02 -1.57
CA LYS A 220 22.61 -10.44 -1.48
C LYS A 220 22.91 -11.19 -2.78
N PHE A 221 22.66 -10.58 -3.94
CA PHE A 221 23.03 -11.16 -5.23
C PHE A 221 24.55 -11.29 -5.41
N LYS A 222 25.33 -10.30 -4.97
CA LYS A 222 26.80 -10.40 -4.93
C LYS A 222 27.29 -11.49 -3.98
N ALA A 223 26.61 -11.70 -2.85
CA ALA A 223 26.91 -12.81 -1.95
C ALA A 223 26.59 -14.16 -2.61
N ALA A 224 25.47 -14.26 -3.33
CA ALA A 224 25.14 -15.46 -4.12
C ALA A 224 26.21 -15.75 -5.19
N GLU A 225 26.65 -14.73 -5.93
CA GLU A 225 27.73 -14.84 -6.92
C GLU A 225 29.05 -15.32 -6.29
N ALA A 226 29.38 -14.85 -5.08
CA ALA A 226 30.56 -15.29 -4.33
C ALA A 226 30.43 -16.70 -3.74
N GLY A 227 29.30 -17.39 -3.96
CA GLY A 227 29.06 -18.70 -3.37
C GLY A 227 28.66 -18.64 -1.90
N GLU A 228 28.32 -17.48 -1.33
CA GLU A 228 27.86 -17.31 0.06
C GLU A 228 26.34 -17.47 0.17
N ASP A 229 25.83 -17.80 1.38
CA ASP A 229 24.38 -17.84 1.61
C ASP A 229 23.82 -16.39 1.64
N PRO A 230 22.90 -16.01 0.72
CA PRO A 230 22.33 -14.67 0.66
C PRO A 230 21.47 -14.27 1.88
N PHE A 231 21.05 -15.25 2.68
CA PHE A 231 20.22 -15.05 3.87
C PHE A 231 20.96 -15.37 5.17
N ARG A 232 22.29 -15.56 5.11
CA ARG A 232 23.12 -15.83 6.28
C ARG A 232 22.79 -14.86 7.41
N MET A 233 22.23 -15.40 8.50
CA MET A 233 21.97 -14.63 9.69
C MET A 233 23.29 -14.36 10.41
N ALA A 234 23.61 -13.09 10.65
CA ALA A 234 24.78 -12.72 11.44
C ALA A 234 24.70 -13.41 12.80
N THR A 235 25.71 -14.21 13.14
CA THR A 235 25.71 -14.94 14.40
C THR A 235 25.84 -13.96 15.58
N LYS A 236 25.41 -14.36 16.78
CA LYS A 236 25.58 -13.57 18.01
C LYS A 236 27.05 -13.16 18.28
N ALA A 237 28.03 -13.86 17.69
CA ALA A 237 29.45 -13.55 17.79
C ALA A 237 29.86 -12.36 16.91
N GLU A 238 29.36 -12.28 15.68
CA GLU A 238 29.67 -11.18 14.74
C GLU A 238 29.01 -9.85 15.15
N THR A 239 27.81 -9.91 15.75
CA THR A 239 27.11 -8.73 16.29
C THR A 239 27.80 -8.14 17.53
N LYS A 240 28.49 -8.97 18.33
CA LYS A 240 29.28 -8.49 19.49
C LYS A 240 30.55 -7.75 19.08
N LEU A 241 31.17 -8.11 17.94
CA LEU A 241 32.40 -7.47 17.47
C LEU A 241 32.18 -6.01 17.01
N ASN A 242 30.94 -5.65 16.66
CA ASN A 242 30.60 -4.31 16.17
C ASN A 242 30.16 -3.32 17.28
N LEU A 243 30.29 -3.70 18.56
CA LEU A 243 29.96 -2.87 19.74
C LEU A 243 31.20 -2.35 20.48
N LYS A 244 32.33 -2.14 19.80
CA LYS A 244 33.45 -1.38 20.38
C LYS A 244 33.11 0.11 20.38
N ILE A 245 32.19 0.52 21.25
CA ILE A 245 31.91 1.94 21.51
C ILE A 245 33.21 2.53 22.08
N PRO A 246 33.79 3.56 21.45
CA PRO A 246 35.03 4.15 21.93
C PRO A 246 34.82 4.74 23.33
N ARG A 247 35.80 4.55 24.23
CA ARG A 247 35.72 5.01 25.63
C ARG A 247 35.38 6.50 25.75
N THR A 248 35.73 7.30 24.75
CA THR A 248 35.44 8.74 24.66
C THR A 248 33.95 9.05 24.53
N GLU A 249 33.19 8.25 23.77
CA GLU A 249 31.73 8.41 23.64
C GLU A 249 31.02 8.05 24.95
N ILE A 250 31.52 7.05 25.66
CA ILE A 250 31.00 6.65 26.98
C ILE A 250 31.21 7.80 27.99
N VAL A 251 32.42 8.38 28.03
CA VAL A 251 32.72 9.52 28.92
C VAL A 251 31.82 10.71 28.59
N ASN A 252 31.68 11.07 27.31
CA ASN A 252 30.81 12.16 26.88
C ASN A 252 29.32 11.93 27.23
N ALA A 253 28.84 10.70 27.11
CA ALA A 253 27.48 10.33 27.51
C ALA A 253 27.28 10.45 29.03
N VAL A 254 28.25 10.00 29.83
CA VAL A 254 28.22 10.12 31.29
C VAL A 254 28.22 11.59 31.72
N SER A 255 29.05 12.44 31.10
CA SER A 255 29.09 13.89 31.39
C SER A 255 27.75 14.57 31.08
N ARG A 256 27.09 14.20 29.97
CA ARG A 256 25.75 14.72 29.61
C ARG A 256 24.70 14.32 30.64
N LEU A 257 24.68 13.06 31.07
CA LEU A 257 23.75 12.57 32.09
C LEU A 257 23.94 13.25 33.45
N LEU A 258 25.18 13.51 33.87
CA LEU A 258 25.47 14.24 35.10
C LEU A 258 24.95 15.68 35.03
N ASN A 259 25.15 16.36 33.90
CA ASN A 259 24.66 17.72 33.69
C ASN A 259 23.12 17.79 33.69
N ASP A 260 22.45 16.82 33.09
CA ASP A 260 20.98 16.79 33.06
C ASP A 260 20.41 16.46 34.46
N ARG A 261 21.06 15.56 35.21
CA ARG A 261 20.69 15.28 36.61
C ARG A 261 20.85 16.51 37.51
N ALA A 262 21.89 17.32 37.28
CA ALA A 262 22.10 18.58 37.99
C ALA A 262 21.03 19.63 37.64
N LYS A 263 20.65 19.75 36.36
CA LYS A 263 19.54 20.62 35.92
C LYS A 263 18.21 20.20 36.55
N ASP A 264 17.91 18.91 36.58
CA ASP A 264 16.69 18.38 37.18
C ASP A 264 16.64 18.62 38.70
N ALA A 265 17.77 18.51 39.39
CA ALA A 265 17.89 18.85 40.81
C ALA A 265 17.62 20.35 41.06
N MET A 266 18.17 21.24 40.22
CA MET A 266 17.88 22.68 40.29
C MET A 266 16.40 22.99 40.05
N LEU A 267 15.78 22.39 39.02
CA LEU A 267 14.37 22.58 38.73
C LEU A 267 13.48 22.09 39.88
N ARG A 268 13.82 20.95 40.50
CA ARG A 268 13.15 20.46 41.71
C ARG A 268 13.30 21.41 42.90
N LYS A 269 14.48 22.01 43.12
CA LYS A 269 14.71 22.98 44.20
C LYS A 269 13.89 24.25 43.97
N LYS A 270 13.91 24.83 42.77
CA LYS A 270 13.09 25.98 42.39
C LYS A 270 11.59 25.71 42.53
N ALA A 271 11.14 24.50 42.19
CA ALA A 271 9.74 24.09 42.39
C ALA A 271 9.34 24.01 43.87
N LYS A 272 10.23 23.52 44.75
CA LYS A 272 10.01 23.49 46.20
C LYS A 272 9.94 24.90 46.79
N GLU A 273 10.80 25.81 46.35
CA GLU A 273 10.79 27.21 46.79
C GLU A 273 9.52 27.94 46.34
N ARG A 274 9.10 27.76 45.09
CA ARG A 274 7.82 28.29 44.59
C ARG A 274 6.62 27.80 45.40
N LYS A 275 6.60 26.52 45.78
CA LYS A 275 5.54 25.96 46.66
C LYS A 275 5.58 26.56 48.08
N LYS A 276 6.77 26.78 48.65
CA LYS A 276 6.92 27.43 49.96
C LYS A 276 6.48 28.90 49.92
N ALA A 277 6.85 29.63 48.86
CA ALA A 277 6.42 31.01 48.65
C ALA A 277 4.90 31.12 48.48
N ALA A 278 4.28 30.23 47.69
CA ALA A 278 2.83 30.16 47.55
C ALA A 278 2.13 29.85 48.89
N LYS A 279 2.68 28.95 49.71
CA LYS A 279 2.13 28.65 51.05
C LYS A 279 2.22 29.86 51.99
N ARG A 280 3.34 30.61 51.97
CA ARG A 280 3.49 31.85 52.75
C ARG A 280 2.54 32.97 52.28
N MET A 281 2.28 33.06 50.98
CA MET A 281 1.31 34.02 50.43
C MET A 281 -0.13 33.63 50.80
N ALA A 282 -0.46 32.33 50.80
CA ALA A 282 -1.76 31.83 51.25
C ALA A 282 -2.00 32.11 52.74
N THR A 283 -1.02 31.83 53.62
CA THR A 283 -1.15 32.14 55.06
C THR A 283 -1.24 33.65 55.33
N LYS A 284 -0.53 34.47 54.53
CA LYS A 284 -0.58 35.94 54.65
C LYS A 284 -1.89 36.52 54.11
N ALA A 285 -2.51 35.85 53.14
CA ALA A 285 -3.86 36.16 52.65
C ALA A 285 -4.94 35.74 53.68
N GLU A 286 -4.80 34.57 54.30
CA GLU A 286 -5.69 34.11 55.39
C GLU A 286 -5.63 35.06 56.60
N THR A 287 -4.47 35.60 56.97
CA THR A 287 -4.37 36.61 58.04
C THR A 287 -4.93 37.99 57.67
N LYS A 288 -5.09 38.31 56.37
CA LYS A 288 -5.68 39.58 55.90
C LYS A 288 -7.19 39.49 55.66
N LEU A 289 -7.78 38.29 55.70
CA LEU A 289 -9.20 38.03 55.43
C LEU A 289 -9.98 37.75 56.72
N ASN A 290 -9.71 38.52 57.78
CA ASN A 290 -10.53 38.54 58.98
C ASN A 290 -11.35 39.84 59.04
N LEU A 291 -12.22 40.01 58.05
CA LEU A 291 -13.37 40.92 58.07
C LEU A 291 -14.55 40.12 57.49
N LYS A 292 -15.63 40.03 58.28
CA LYS A 292 -16.79 39.17 58.11
C LYS A 292 -17.38 39.23 56.69
N ILE A 293 -17.38 38.10 55.98
CA ILE A 293 -18.12 37.92 54.71
C ILE A 293 -19.25 36.90 54.95
N PRO A 294 -20.50 37.18 54.54
CA PRO A 294 -21.64 36.30 54.78
C PRO A 294 -21.55 34.97 54.00
N ARG A 295 -22.05 33.90 54.65
CA ARG A 295 -21.95 32.48 54.24
C ARG A 295 -22.51 32.14 52.86
N THR A 296 -23.32 33.02 52.26
CA THR A 296 -23.98 32.85 50.95
C THR A 296 -23.06 33.16 49.77
N GLU A 297 -22.09 34.06 49.91
CA GLU A 297 -21.14 34.39 48.85
C GLU A 297 -20.05 33.33 48.70
N ILE A 298 -19.68 32.66 49.79
CA ILE A 298 -18.69 31.59 49.80
C ILE A 298 -19.20 30.37 49.02
N VAL A 299 -20.48 30.00 49.19
CA VAL A 299 -21.09 28.87 48.47
C VAL A 299 -21.16 29.15 46.97
N ASN A 300 -21.50 30.38 46.57
CA ASN A 300 -21.53 30.78 45.16
C ASN A 300 -20.13 30.86 44.54
N ALA A 301 -19.12 31.33 45.29
CA ALA A 301 -17.73 31.38 44.83
C ALA A 301 -17.12 29.98 44.68
N VAL A 302 -17.39 29.06 45.61
CA VAL A 302 -16.95 27.66 45.53
C VAL A 302 -17.64 26.92 44.38
N SER A 303 -18.94 27.16 44.16
CA SER A 303 -19.67 26.59 43.02
C SER A 303 -19.13 27.09 41.67
N ARG A 304 -18.79 28.39 41.56
CA ARG A 304 -18.12 28.95 40.36
C ARG A 304 -16.73 28.34 40.14
N LEU A 305 -15.91 28.20 41.18
CA LEU A 305 -14.59 27.58 41.08
C LEU A 305 -14.65 26.11 40.66
N LEU A 306 -15.64 25.35 41.15
CA LEU A 306 -15.85 23.97 40.71
C LEU A 306 -16.33 23.90 39.25
N SER A 307 -17.20 24.82 38.85
CA SER A 307 -17.67 24.94 37.46
C SER A 307 -16.54 25.33 36.51
N ASP A 308 -15.66 26.25 36.90
CA ASP A 308 -14.54 26.70 36.08
C ASP A 308 -13.44 25.63 36.00
N ARG A 309 -13.20 24.88 37.08
CA ARG A 309 -12.29 23.72 37.07
C ARG A 309 -12.84 22.57 36.18
N ALA A 310 -14.16 22.41 36.13
CA ALA A 310 -14.82 21.49 35.21
C ALA A 310 -14.72 21.95 33.75
N LYS A 311 -14.89 23.24 33.47
CA LYS A 311 -14.67 23.84 32.13
C LYS A 311 -13.22 23.68 31.67
N ASP A 312 -12.24 23.91 32.55
CA ASP A 312 -10.81 23.72 32.23
C ASP A 312 -10.46 22.25 31.95
N ALA A 313 -11.04 21.31 32.71
CA ALA A 313 -10.91 19.89 32.44
C ALA A 313 -11.54 19.50 31.09
N MET A 314 -12.70 20.07 30.75
CA MET A 314 -13.37 19.88 29.46
C MET A 314 -12.57 20.47 28.31
N LEU A 315 -11.98 21.66 28.46
CA LEU A 315 -11.11 22.30 27.48
C LEU A 315 -9.83 21.49 27.25
N ARG A 316 -9.23 20.93 28.30
CA ARG A 316 -8.08 20.01 28.19
C ARG A 316 -8.46 18.71 27.48
N LYS A 317 -9.65 18.17 27.74
CA LYS A 317 -10.16 16.98 27.04
C LYS A 317 -10.41 17.28 25.54
N LYS A 318 -11.07 18.40 25.24
CA LYS A 318 -11.27 18.90 23.86
C LYS A 318 -9.94 19.18 23.15
N ALA A 319 -8.92 19.71 23.84
CA ALA A 319 -7.59 19.92 23.27
C ALA A 319 -6.86 18.61 22.96
N LYS A 320 -6.98 17.59 23.83
CA LYS A 320 -6.47 16.23 23.56
C LYS A 320 -7.20 15.57 22.39
N GLU A 321 -8.52 15.72 22.31
CA GLU A 321 -9.30 15.22 21.17
C GLU A 321 -8.97 15.96 19.88
N ARG A 322 -8.79 17.29 19.91
CA ARG A 322 -8.31 18.08 18.75
C ARG A 322 -6.90 17.65 18.31
N LYS A 323 -5.98 17.35 19.24
CA LYS A 323 -4.66 16.79 18.88
C LYS A 323 -4.76 15.38 18.31
N LYS A 324 -5.67 14.55 18.81
CA LYS A 324 -5.89 13.18 18.30
C LYS A 324 -6.60 13.21 16.93
N ALA A 325 -7.50 14.16 16.72
CA ALA A 325 -8.16 14.45 15.45
C ALA A 325 -7.18 15.05 14.44
N ALA A 326 -6.30 15.96 14.84
CA ALA A 326 -5.22 16.47 13.99
C ALA A 326 -4.26 15.34 13.57
N LYS A 327 -3.90 14.43 14.48
CA LYS A 327 -3.06 13.27 14.16
C LYS A 327 -3.77 12.24 13.26
N ARG A 328 -5.10 12.11 13.37
CA ARG A 328 -5.92 11.31 12.44
C ARG A 328 -6.07 12.01 11.08
N ALA A 329 -6.24 13.33 11.07
CA ALA A 329 -6.33 14.15 9.87
C ALA A 329 -5.00 14.15 9.10
N GLU A 330 -3.87 14.14 9.80
CA GLU A 330 -2.52 14.00 9.24
C GLU A 330 -2.28 12.57 8.69
N GLN A 331 -2.91 11.56 9.30
CA GLN A 331 -2.96 10.18 8.75
C GLN A 331 -3.91 10.02 7.56
N THR A 332 -4.94 10.88 7.42
CA THR A 332 -5.84 10.88 6.25
C THR A 332 -5.31 11.77 5.12
N LEU A 333 -4.65 12.89 5.42
CA LEU A 333 -3.92 13.71 4.43
C LEU A 333 -2.73 12.94 3.83
N ALA A 334 -2.12 12.02 4.59
CA ALA A 334 -1.10 11.11 4.05
C ALA A 334 -1.67 10.02 3.11
N LYS A 335 -3.01 9.92 2.96
CA LYS A 335 -3.69 8.98 2.06
C LYS A 335 -4.28 9.63 0.81
N ASP A 336 -4.50 10.95 0.81
CA ASP A 336 -5.01 11.69 -0.34
C ASP A 336 -4.02 12.78 -0.72
N GLU A 337 -3.07 12.47 -1.60
CA GLU A 337 -2.49 13.43 -2.55
C GLU A 337 -1.54 12.72 -3.53
N HIS A 338 -1.95 12.61 -4.80
CA HIS A 338 -1.05 12.74 -5.94
C HIS A 338 -1.73 13.62 -7.02
N PRO A 339 -0.98 14.42 -7.80
CA PRO A 339 -1.42 15.74 -8.26
C PRO A 339 -1.67 15.86 -9.77
N GLU A 340 -2.51 16.82 -10.14
CA GLU A 340 -2.53 17.61 -11.37
C GLU A 340 -2.89 19.05 -10.92
N GLY A 341 -2.35 20.19 -11.32
CA GLY A 341 -1.32 20.60 -12.27
C GLY A 341 -1.54 22.09 -12.60
N ILE A 342 -0.63 22.99 -12.15
CA ILE A 342 -0.18 24.29 -12.73
C ILE A 342 -1.27 25.42 -12.82
N VAL A 343 -1.11 26.68 -12.34
CA VAL A 343 -0.22 27.79 -12.81
C VAL A 343 -0.01 28.89 -11.73
N GLU A 344 1.22 29.40 -11.75
CA GLU A 344 1.89 30.60 -11.20
C GLU A 344 1.11 31.78 -10.58
N THR A 345 1.68 32.39 -9.52
CA THR A 345 2.52 33.61 -9.62
C THR A 345 3.05 34.01 -8.23
N GLY A 346 4.15 34.77 -8.22
CA GLY A 346 5.05 34.93 -7.08
C GLY A 346 4.66 35.98 -6.04
N ILE A 347 5.63 36.19 -5.13
CA ILE A 347 5.90 37.38 -4.29
C ILE A 347 5.85 37.14 -2.76
N THR A 348 7.05 36.83 -2.25
CA THR A 348 7.75 37.34 -1.05
C THR A 348 7.12 37.38 0.34
N LYS A 349 7.87 36.78 1.29
CA LYS A 349 8.20 37.24 2.65
C LYS A 349 7.49 38.50 3.19
N LYS A 350 6.63 38.33 4.20
CA LYS A 350 6.62 39.04 5.51
C LYS A 350 5.29 38.76 6.22
N MET A 351 5.33 38.21 7.43
CA MET A 351 4.47 38.64 8.55
C MET A 351 4.82 37.88 9.84
N LYS A 352 5.83 38.42 10.54
CA LYS A 352 5.91 38.46 12.00
C LYS A 352 5.16 39.74 12.42
N LYS A 353 4.42 39.69 13.54
CA LYS A 353 3.62 40.79 14.13
C LYS A 353 2.40 41.14 13.26
N THR A 354 1.18 41.29 13.75
CA THR A 354 0.71 41.97 14.97
C THR A 354 -0.78 41.66 15.09
N ALA A 355 -1.27 41.29 16.27
CA ALA A 355 -2.70 41.32 16.57
C ALA A 355 -2.85 41.56 18.08
N GLU A 356 -2.63 42.81 18.46
CA GLU A 356 -3.02 43.37 19.74
C GLU A 356 -3.78 44.66 19.40
N GLN A 357 -4.89 44.89 20.12
CA GLN A 357 -5.69 46.12 20.18
C GLN A 357 -6.69 46.39 19.04
N THR A 358 -7.96 46.10 19.33
CA THR A 358 -9.11 46.89 18.85
C THR A 358 -10.03 47.16 20.03
N LEU A 359 -10.09 48.42 20.47
CA LEU A 359 -11.10 48.96 21.38
C LEU A 359 -11.21 50.49 21.17
N ALA A 360 -12.29 50.91 20.50
CA ALA A 360 -12.95 52.24 20.47
C ALA A 360 -13.79 52.30 19.17
N LYS A 361 -15.13 52.28 19.23
CA LYS A 361 -16.06 53.44 19.36
C LYS A 361 -15.96 54.39 18.16
N ASP A 362 -17.02 54.95 17.58
CA ASP A 362 -18.48 54.84 17.66
C ASP A 362 -18.99 55.74 16.50
N GLU A 363 -20.26 55.58 16.15
CA GLU A 363 -21.16 56.60 15.57
C GLU A 363 -21.24 56.87 14.05
N HIS A 364 -22.51 57.09 13.69
CA HIS A 364 -23.24 57.16 12.41
C HIS A 364 -23.18 58.60 11.82
N PRO A 365 -23.75 58.95 10.63
CA PRO A 365 -25.20 58.90 10.38
C PRO A 365 -25.68 58.68 8.91
N GLU A 366 -26.99 58.41 8.79
CA GLU A 366 -27.98 58.84 7.76
C GLU A 366 -27.75 58.52 6.26
N GLY A 367 -28.72 58.08 5.44
CA GLY A 367 -30.16 57.85 5.59
C GLY A 367 -30.82 57.67 4.19
N ILE A 368 -32.10 57.24 4.18
CA ILE A 368 -33.17 57.54 3.17
C ILE A 368 -33.17 56.70 1.86
N VAL A 369 -34.26 56.15 1.26
CA VAL A 369 -35.73 56.01 1.48
C VAL A 369 -36.33 55.03 0.43
N GLU A 370 -37.38 54.28 0.83
CA GLU A 370 -38.62 53.78 0.15
C GLU A 370 -38.75 53.03 -1.21
N THR A 371 -39.54 51.94 -1.10
CA THR A 371 -40.70 51.44 -1.90
C THR A 371 -40.65 51.08 -3.40
N GLY A 372 -41.25 49.91 -3.73
CA GLY A 372 -42.32 49.86 -4.75
C GLY A 372 -42.20 48.99 -6.02
N VAL A 373 -42.61 47.71 -5.94
CA VAL A 373 -43.42 46.89 -6.90
C VAL A 373 -43.04 46.73 -8.42
N THR A 374 -42.72 45.50 -8.89
CA THR A 374 -43.56 44.59 -9.75
C THR A 374 -42.79 43.52 -10.59
N LYS A 375 -43.25 42.26 -10.43
CA LYS A 375 -43.50 41.13 -11.39
C LYS A 375 -42.43 40.23 -12.07
N LYS A 376 -42.67 38.92 -11.83
CA LYS A 376 -42.53 37.66 -12.64
C LYS A 376 -41.10 37.09 -12.77
N MET A 377 -40.82 35.78 -12.63
CA MET A 377 -41.56 34.58 -13.07
C MET A 377 -40.98 33.27 -12.46
N LYS A 378 -41.86 32.29 -12.15
CA LYS A 378 -41.76 30.78 -12.17
C LYS A 378 -40.42 30.08 -11.79
N LYS A 379 -40.34 28.95 -11.06
CA LYS A 379 -41.19 27.74 -10.95
C LYS A 379 -40.66 26.88 -9.77
N THR A 380 -41.54 26.18 -9.06
CA THR A 380 -41.28 25.36 -7.86
C THR A 380 -41.41 23.84 -8.15
N PHE A 381 -40.64 23.04 -7.37
CA PHE A 381 -40.91 21.77 -6.66
C PHE A 381 -41.85 20.70 -7.30
N ALA A 382 -41.71 19.39 -7.06
CA ALA A 382 -41.73 18.74 -5.74
C ALA A 382 -41.39 17.23 -5.79
N LYS A 383 -41.24 16.70 -4.58
CA LYS A 383 -40.84 15.35 -4.13
C LYS A 383 -42.03 14.66 -3.42
N ASP A 384 -41.86 13.36 -3.14
CA ASP A 384 -42.60 12.49 -2.19
C ASP A 384 -44.05 12.13 -2.58
N GLY A 385 -44.65 10.98 -2.27
CA GLY A 385 -44.33 9.83 -1.43
C GLY A 385 -45.62 9.27 -0.81
N ARG A 386 -45.79 7.93 -0.84
CA ARG A 386 -46.69 7.03 -0.03
C ARG A 386 -48.19 6.80 -0.36
N SER A 387 -48.45 5.49 -0.53
CA SER A 387 -49.47 4.62 0.13
C SER A 387 -50.95 4.64 -0.26
N GLY A 388 -51.50 3.44 -0.57
CA GLY A 388 -52.84 3.04 -0.10
C GLY A 388 -53.78 2.28 -1.06
N ARG A 389 -53.86 0.94 -0.90
CA ARG A 389 -55.05 0.04 -0.93
C ARG A 389 -55.85 -0.30 -2.22
N LYS A 390 -55.92 -1.64 -2.43
CA LYS A 390 -57.09 -2.55 -2.57
C LYS A 390 -57.82 -2.78 -3.93
N PHE A 391 -57.74 -4.06 -4.37
CA PHE A 391 -58.82 -5.05 -4.68
C PHE A 391 -59.27 -5.40 -6.13
N LYS A 392 -59.60 -6.72 -6.24
CA LYS A 392 -60.20 -7.57 -7.32
C LYS A 392 -59.19 -8.07 -8.38
N GLY A 393 -58.90 -9.37 -8.57
CA GLY A 393 -59.72 -10.59 -8.67
C GLY A 393 -59.66 -11.04 -10.15
N THR A 394 -59.44 -12.28 -10.61
CA THR A 394 -59.84 -13.61 -10.13
C THR A 394 -59.28 -14.69 -11.10
N LEU A 395 -58.77 -15.83 -10.56
CA LEU A 395 -58.64 -17.24 -11.05
C LEU A 395 -58.12 -17.55 -12.50
N ILE A 396 -57.39 -18.64 -12.79
CA ILE A 396 -57.83 -20.07 -12.77
C ILE A 396 -56.62 -21.06 -12.93
N LYS A 397 -56.59 -22.07 -12.04
CA LYS A 397 -56.16 -23.51 -12.10
C LYS A 397 -54.73 -23.96 -12.51
N LYS A 398 -54.03 -24.54 -11.51
CA LYS A 398 -53.35 -25.87 -11.54
C LYS A 398 -54.41 -26.99 -11.28
N PRO A 399 -54.15 -28.33 -11.30
CA PRO A 399 -52.89 -29.13 -11.30
C PRO A 399 -52.95 -30.31 -12.33
N ARG A 400 -52.10 -31.36 -12.44
CA ARG A 400 -51.51 -32.31 -11.46
C ARG A 400 -50.64 -33.36 -12.21
N LYS A 401 -49.56 -33.86 -11.56
CA LYS A 401 -48.98 -35.24 -11.46
C LYS A 401 -49.02 -36.17 -12.71
N GLY A 402 -48.01 -36.99 -13.05
CA GLY A 402 -46.80 -37.47 -12.38
C GLY A 402 -46.36 -38.85 -12.96
N MET A 403 -45.23 -39.35 -12.44
CA MET A 403 -44.75 -40.76 -12.41
C MET A 403 -43.93 -41.40 -13.57
N LYS A 404 -42.69 -41.72 -13.17
CA LYS A 404 -42.02 -43.05 -13.14
C LYS A 404 -41.28 -43.61 -14.38
N GLN A 405 -39.96 -43.70 -14.17
CA GLN A 405 -39.08 -44.88 -14.26
C GLN A 405 -39.15 -45.79 -15.50
N ARG A 406 -37.99 -46.02 -16.12
CA ARG A 406 -37.52 -47.38 -16.43
C ARG A 406 -36.00 -47.46 -16.55
N LYS A 407 -35.44 -48.39 -15.77
CA LYS A 407 -34.11 -48.99 -15.93
C LYS A 407 -34.04 -49.74 -17.25
N LEU A 408 -32.87 -49.80 -17.88
CA LEU A 408 -32.42 -51.03 -18.55
C LEU A 408 -30.91 -51.21 -18.38
N LYS A 409 -30.51 -52.47 -18.39
CA LYS A 409 -29.32 -53.07 -17.78
C LYS A 409 -28.61 -53.85 -18.88
N LYS A 410 -27.27 -53.75 -18.91
CA LYS A 410 -26.26 -54.75 -19.32
C LYS A 410 -26.05 -55.20 -20.79
N MET A 411 -24.74 -55.32 -21.07
CA MET A 411 -23.99 -56.33 -21.86
C MET A 411 -23.77 -56.09 -23.36
N LYS A 412 -22.50 -55.85 -23.73
CA LYS A 412 -21.56 -56.91 -24.10
C LYS A 412 -20.18 -56.59 -23.55
#